data_AF-A0A959GGJ8-F1
#
_entry.id   AF-A0A959GGJ8-F1
#
_cell.length_a   1.000
_cell.length_b   1.000
_cell.length_c   1.000
_cell.angle_alpha   90.00
_cell.angle_beta   90.00
_cell.angle_gamma   90.00
#
_symmetry.space_group_name_H-M   'P 1'
#
loop_
_entity.id
_entity.type
_entity.pdbx_description
1 polymer ?
#
loop_
_entity_poly.entity_id
_entity_poly.type
_entity_poly.pdbx_seq_one_letter_code
_entity_poly.pdbx_strand_id
1 'polypeptide(L)'
;IDTDNGGVPDYVEVTLYPNLGKPATDPNDAADDGQNTDGDLLTDYEELVSGSNLNDPCDPNPCDASLSAKVFLGGAYDDVAGLMHDSLRVRSIIPLTQPYGLLSDFNYTGTETVDASVFAVTGPDAIVDWVLVELHDANDPTVVLHQRAALVQRDGDIVDVDGVSPLTFAGAGTGDFYVSVRHRNHLGVMTEAPVTFGVTPLAVDFTQASTPTYQLSGSTGSAYAQQSLLSTTRVLWPGNMANTANTGDRIIYQGAGADVEEAYFKALLDPANTNFLPNWIVLEYHRADANMDGRVIYQGANSDSDVVFFSVSLFPGNGGFLPNYVIFEQIPK
;
A
#
# COMPACT_ATOMS: atom_id res chain seq x y z
N ILE A 1 -37.40 30.96 -19.04
CA ILE A 1 -37.12 31.92 -20.12
C ILE A 1 -35.63 31.82 -20.31
N ASP A 2 -35.22 31.76 -21.56
CA ASP A 2 -33.84 31.74 -22.04
C ASP A 2 -33.91 32.76 -23.20
N THR A 3 -33.41 33.96 -22.95
CA THR A 3 -33.66 35.15 -23.78
C THR A 3 -32.79 35.16 -25.04
N ASP A 4 -31.59 34.62 -24.99
CA ASP A 4 -30.66 34.53 -26.12
C ASP A 4 -30.57 33.13 -26.76
N ASN A 5 -31.26 32.13 -26.19
CA ASN A 5 -31.21 30.71 -26.59
C ASN A 5 -29.79 30.11 -26.48
N GLY A 6 -28.97 30.58 -25.53
CA GLY A 6 -27.64 30.03 -25.25
C GLY A 6 -27.68 28.69 -24.51
N GLY A 7 -28.84 28.35 -23.92
CA GLY A 7 -29.07 27.09 -23.24
C GLY A 7 -29.08 27.21 -21.72
N VAL A 8 -28.69 28.36 -21.16
CA VAL A 8 -28.82 28.67 -19.73
C VAL A 8 -30.06 29.57 -19.53
N PRO A 9 -30.99 29.25 -18.61
CA PRO A 9 -32.15 30.12 -18.36
C PRO A 9 -31.75 31.43 -17.66
N ASP A 10 -32.36 32.57 -18.04
CA ASP A 10 -32.09 33.92 -17.46
C ASP A 10 -32.07 33.94 -15.92
N TYR A 11 -32.94 33.14 -15.28
CA TYR A 11 -33.00 33.05 -13.83
C TYR A 11 -31.72 32.46 -13.21
N VAL A 12 -31.10 31.49 -13.89
CA VAL A 12 -29.85 30.87 -13.46
C VAL A 12 -28.73 31.91 -13.48
N GLU A 13 -28.60 32.57 -14.63
CA GLU A 13 -27.56 33.56 -14.92
C GLU A 13 -27.51 34.73 -13.93
N VAL A 14 -28.66 35.37 -13.67
CA VAL A 14 -28.69 36.61 -12.87
C VAL A 14 -29.08 36.41 -11.41
N THR A 15 -29.65 35.25 -11.08
CA THR A 15 -30.16 34.99 -9.71
C THR A 15 -29.51 33.78 -9.06
N LEU A 16 -29.51 32.62 -9.71
CA LEU A 16 -29.01 31.39 -9.09
C LEU A 16 -27.50 31.44 -8.90
N TYR A 17 -26.73 31.76 -9.94
CA TYR A 17 -25.26 31.85 -9.84
C TYR A 17 -24.79 32.81 -8.75
N PRO A 18 -25.27 34.07 -8.66
CA PRO A 18 -24.93 34.95 -7.55
C PRO A 18 -25.28 34.40 -6.17
N ASN A 19 -26.42 33.72 -6.03
CA ASN A 19 -26.83 33.10 -4.76
C ASN A 19 -25.93 31.92 -4.36
N LEU A 20 -25.29 31.27 -5.33
CA LEU A 20 -24.31 30.21 -5.14
C LEU A 20 -22.86 30.76 -5.03
N GLY A 21 -22.68 32.08 -5.06
CA GLY A 21 -21.37 32.72 -4.98
C GLY A 21 -20.56 32.69 -6.29
N LYS A 22 -21.22 32.35 -7.41
CA LYS A 22 -20.63 32.37 -8.76
C LYS A 22 -20.87 33.72 -9.44
N PRO A 23 -19.99 34.14 -10.37
CA PRO A 23 -20.24 35.29 -11.23
C PRO A 23 -21.59 35.17 -11.97
N ALA A 24 -22.29 36.29 -12.16
CA ALA A 24 -23.45 36.34 -13.04
C ALA A 24 -22.99 36.44 -14.51
N THR A 25 -23.77 35.87 -15.42
CA THR A 25 -23.68 36.03 -16.88
C THR A 25 -24.76 36.98 -17.40
N ASP A 26 -24.68 37.41 -18.66
CA ASP A 26 -25.64 38.31 -19.30
C ASP A 26 -26.72 37.52 -20.08
N PRO A 27 -28.02 37.60 -19.70
CA PRO A 27 -29.11 36.88 -20.38
C PRO A 27 -29.37 37.22 -21.85
N ASN A 28 -28.53 38.08 -22.44
CA ASN A 28 -28.58 38.48 -23.84
C ASN A 28 -27.31 38.10 -24.61
N ASP A 29 -26.35 37.40 -23.99
CA ASP A 29 -25.06 37.02 -24.58
C ASP A 29 -24.71 35.54 -24.37
N ALA A 30 -25.30 34.66 -25.18
CA ALA A 30 -25.04 33.22 -25.23
C ALA A 30 -23.56 32.77 -25.32
N ALA A 31 -22.60 33.69 -25.52
CA ALA A 31 -21.17 33.38 -25.48
C ALA A 31 -20.61 33.21 -24.05
N ASP A 32 -21.27 33.74 -23.01
CA ASP A 32 -20.83 33.62 -21.62
C ASP A 32 -21.52 32.48 -20.83
N ASP A 33 -22.54 31.84 -21.42
CA ASP A 33 -23.21 30.61 -20.95
C ASP A 33 -22.29 29.39 -20.77
N GLY A 34 -21.07 29.45 -21.31
CA GLY A 34 -20.03 28.42 -21.15
C GLY A 34 -19.26 28.54 -19.84
N GLN A 35 -19.80 29.19 -18.81
CA GLN A 35 -19.16 29.32 -17.51
C GLN A 35 -18.83 27.95 -16.94
N ASN A 36 -17.56 27.73 -16.61
CA ASN A 36 -17.06 26.55 -15.93
C ASN A 36 -16.07 27.01 -14.83
N THR A 37 -16.44 26.78 -13.58
CA THR A 37 -15.70 27.29 -12.42
C THR A 37 -14.46 26.47 -12.10
N ASP A 38 -14.49 25.15 -12.24
CA ASP A 38 -13.39 24.25 -11.85
C ASP A 38 -12.58 23.72 -13.04
N GLY A 39 -13.04 24.00 -14.27
CA GLY A 39 -12.37 23.68 -15.52
C GLY A 39 -12.48 22.23 -15.94
N ASP A 40 -13.49 21.50 -15.45
CA ASP A 40 -13.79 20.11 -15.80
C ASP A 40 -14.41 19.97 -17.23
N LEU A 41 -15.12 18.87 -17.48
CA LEU A 41 -15.78 18.63 -18.77
C LEU A 41 -17.23 19.14 -18.85
N LEU A 42 -17.82 19.62 -17.75
CA LEU A 42 -19.18 20.14 -17.69
C LEU A 42 -19.16 21.67 -17.59
N THR A 43 -20.27 22.33 -17.93
CA THR A 43 -20.46 23.73 -17.53
C THR A 43 -21.12 23.81 -16.16
N ASP A 44 -20.99 24.95 -15.47
CA ASP A 44 -21.67 25.21 -14.20
C ASP A 44 -23.19 24.93 -14.32
N TYR A 45 -23.78 25.19 -15.50
CA TYR A 45 -25.20 24.89 -15.72
C TYR A 45 -25.49 23.39 -15.84
N GLU A 46 -24.65 22.64 -16.56
CA GLU A 46 -24.79 21.18 -16.71
C GLU A 46 -24.64 20.45 -15.37
N GLU A 47 -23.72 20.90 -14.52
CA GLU A 47 -23.56 20.46 -13.14
C GLU A 47 -24.80 20.76 -12.29
N LEU A 48 -25.35 21.98 -12.36
CA LEU A 48 -26.59 22.33 -11.66
C LEU A 48 -27.79 21.49 -12.08
N VAL A 49 -27.87 21.16 -13.38
CA VAL A 49 -28.94 20.30 -13.92
C VAL A 49 -28.77 18.86 -13.46
N SER A 50 -27.54 18.35 -13.41
CA SER A 50 -27.24 17.00 -12.94
C SER A 50 -27.26 16.87 -11.40
N GLY A 51 -27.17 18.00 -10.69
CA GLY A 51 -27.12 18.08 -9.24
C GLY A 51 -25.72 17.81 -8.67
N SER A 52 -24.67 17.93 -9.49
CA SER A 52 -23.28 17.78 -9.08
C SER A 52 -22.70 19.09 -8.52
N ASN A 53 -21.46 19.05 -8.01
CA ASN A 53 -20.86 20.16 -7.29
C ASN A 53 -20.05 21.03 -8.24
N LEU A 54 -20.47 22.29 -8.39
CA LEU A 54 -19.83 23.38 -9.17
C LEU A 54 -18.34 23.68 -8.90
N ASN A 55 -17.67 22.93 -8.03
CA ASN A 55 -16.25 23.09 -7.74
C ASN A 55 -15.55 21.73 -7.69
N ASP A 56 -16.15 20.69 -8.26
CA ASP A 56 -15.59 19.37 -8.37
C ASP A 56 -14.90 19.23 -9.74
N PRO A 57 -13.56 19.39 -9.83
CA PRO A 57 -12.83 19.31 -11.09
C PRO A 57 -12.84 17.91 -11.73
N CYS A 58 -13.58 16.98 -11.14
CA CYS A 58 -13.67 15.58 -11.48
C CYS A 58 -15.03 15.18 -12.05
N ASP A 59 -15.83 16.13 -12.51
CA ASP A 59 -17.07 15.82 -13.21
C ASP A 59 -16.87 15.65 -14.73
N PRO A 60 -17.67 14.78 -15.39
CA PRO A 60 -18.65 13.85 -14.83
C PRO A 60 -18.03 12.50 -14.36
N ASN A 61 -16.71 12.33 -14.44
CA ASN A 61 -16.03 11.05 -14.13
C ASN A 61 -15.08 11.20 -12.95
N PRO A 62 -15.23 10.42 -11.87
CA PRO A 62 -14.38 10.56 -10.69
C PRO A 62 -12.91 10.54 -11.09
N CYS A 63 -12.15 11.54 -10.62
CA CYS A 63 -10.72 11.62 -10.87
C CYS A 63 -10.03 10.35 -10.37
N ASP A 64 -8.82 10.12 -10.85
CA ASP A 64 -7.99 9.10 -10.22
C ASP A 64 -7.37 9.66 -8.94
N ALA A 65 -7.28 8.84 -7.89
CA ALA A 65 -6.52 9.21 -6.70
C ALA A 65 -5.05 8.85 -6.93
N SER A 66 -4.15 9.83 -6.81
CA SER A 66 -2.71 9.60 -6.99
C SER A 66 -1.95 9.64 -5.66
N LEU A 67 -1.05 8.67 -5.47
CA LEU A 67 -0.31 8.46 -4.21
C LEU A 67 1.19 8.30 -4.48
N SER A 68 1.99 9.16 -3.85
CA SER A 68 3.44 9.01 -3.70
C SER A 68 3.73 8.47 -2.30
N ALA A 69 3.86 7.15 -2.16
CA ALA A 69 4.05 6.51 -0.87
C ALA A 69 5.49 6.01 -0.68
N LYS A 70 5.95 5.97 0.58
CA LYS A 70 7.21 5.33 0.96
C LYS A 70 7.03 4.28 2.04
N VAL A 71 7.75 3.17 1.91
CA VAL A 71 7.85 2.11 2.92
C VAL A 71 9.20 1.40 2.84
N PHE A 72 9.71 0.94 3.99
CA PHE A 72 10.86 0.04 4.05
C PHE A 72 10.45 -1.33 4.57
N LEU A 73 11.05 -2.38 4.01
CA LEU A 73 10.88 -3.77 4.42
C LEU A 73 12.02 -4.16 5.36
N GLY A 74 11.73 -4.45 6.63
CA GLY A 74 12.76 -4.67 7.65
C GLY A 74 13.72 -5.83 7.37
N GLY A 75 13.26 -6.87 6.66
CA GLY A 75 14.12 -7.96 6.22
C GLY A 75 15.16 -7.55 5.17
N ALA A 76 14.82 -6.57 4.33
CA ALA A 76 15.69 -6.09 3.27
C ALA A 76 16.54 -4.87 3.65
N TYR A 77 16.10 -4.09 4.65
CA TYR A 77 16.70 -2.80 4.98
C TYR A 77 18.07 -2.92 5.66
N ASP A 78 19.06 -2.22 5.11
CA ASP A 78 20.40 -2.06 5.69
C ASP A 78 20.53 -0.65 6.27
N ASP A 79 20.57 -0.55 7.60
CA ASP A 79 20.64 0.73 8.33
C ASP A 79 21.96 1.49 8.11
N VAL A 80 23.04 0.79 7.75
CA VAL A 80 24.33 1.42 7.43
C VAL A 80 24.29 2.04 6.04
N ALA A 81 23.69 1.34 5.08
CA ALA A 81 23.53 1.84 3.71
C ALA A 81 22.40 2.88 3.59
N GLY A 82 21.42 2.84 4.49
CA GLY A 82 20.18 3.63 4.37
C GLY A 82 19.30 3.18 3.20
N LEU A 83 19.48 1.94 2.73
CA LEU A 83 18.80 1.36 1.57
C LEU A 83 18.45 -0.09 1.85
N MET A 84 17.40 -0.59 1.22
CA MET A 84 17.13 -2.02 1.13
C MET A 84 18.12 -2.71 0.19
N HIS A 85 18.41 -3.99 0.39
CA HIS A 85 19.08 -4.81 -0.61
C HIS A 85 18.06 -5.35 -1.64
N ASP A 86 18.51 -5.55 -2.87
CA ASP A 86 17.70 -5.98 -4.02
C ASP A 86 18.04 -7.43 -4.44
N SER A 87 18.29 -8.28 -3.45
CA SER A 87 18.73 -9.67 -3.65
C SER A 87 17.81 -10.48 -4.57
N LEU A 88 16.50 -10.26 -4.50
CA LEU A 88 15.50 -10.91 -5.36
C LEU A 88 15.64 -10.49 -6.83
N ARG A 89 15.83 -9.20 -7.08
CA ARG A 89 16.06 -8.64 -8.42
C ARG A 89 17.37 -9.16 -9.01
N VAL A 90 18.46 -9.13 -8.24
CA VAL A 90 19.77 -9.65 -8.64
C VAL A 90 19.71 -11.14 -9.00
N ARG A 91 18.86 -11.92 -8.33
CA ARG A 91 18.61 -13.34 -8.64
C ARG A 91 17.59 -13.57 -9.75
N SER A 92 16.94 -12.51 -10.26
CA SER A 92 15.90 -12.57 -11.28
C SER A 92 14.72 -13.46 -10.90
N ILE A 93 14.30 -13.41 -9.62
CA ILE A 93 13.19 -14.22 -9.09
C ILE A 93 11.94 -13.41 -8.75
N ILE A 94 11.97 -12.07 -8.87
CA ILE A 94 10.75 -11.25 -8.74
C ILE A 94 9.80 -11.61 -9.90
N PRO A 95 8.53 -11.99 -9.63
CA PRO A 95 7.60 -12.36 -10.67
C PRO A 95 7.19 -11.15 -11.51
N LEU A 96 6.95 -11.36 -12.80
CA LEU A 96 6.45 -10.33 -13.72
C LEU A 96 4.95 -10.04 -13.54
N THR A 97 4.24 -10.87 -12.78
CA THR A 97 2.83 -10.69 -12.41
C THR A 97 2.75 -10.55 -10.90
N GLN A 98 1.89 -9.64 -10.44
CA GLN A 98 1.65 -9.46 -9.01
C GLN A 98 1.33 -10.80 -8.31
N PRO A 99 1.87 -11.06 -7.10
CA PRO A 99 1.75 -12.37 -6.44
C PRO A 99 0.48 -12.53 -5.58
N TYR A 100 -0.19 -11.43 -5.21
CA TYR A 100 -1.29 -11.39 -4.25
C TYR A 100 -2.55 -12.12 -4.71
N GLY A 101 -2.76 -12.27 -6.02
CA GLY A 101 -3.86 -13.08 -6.56
C GLY A 101 -3.79 -14.57 -6.22
N LEU A 102 -2.62 -15.05 -5.77
CA LEU A 102 -2.38 -16.43 -5.35
C LEU A 102 -2.41 -16.60 -3.82
N LEU A 103 -2.53 -15.50 -3.07
CA LEU A 103 -2.46 -15.45 -1.61
C LEU A 103 -3.82 -15.08 -1.03
N SER A 104 -4.49 -16.06 -0.41
CA SER A 104 -5.88 -15.91 0.04
C SER A 104 -6.08 -14.85 1.14
N ASP A 105 -5.03 -14.49 1.86
CA ASP A 105 -4.99 -13.47 2.90
C ASP A 105 -5.03 -12.02 2.37
N PHE A 106 -4.84 -11.82 1.06
CA PHE A 106 -4.87 -10.49 0.43
C PHE A 106 -6.20 -10.17 -0.26
N ASN A 107 -7.00 -11.19 -0.61
CA ASN A 107 -8.28 -11.01 -1.32
C ASN A 107 -8.17 -10.07 -2.55
N TYR A 108 -7.08 -10.19 -3.30
CA TYR A 108 -6.77 -9.29 -4.41
C TYR A 108 -6.96 -9.97 -5.76
N THR A 109 -7.63 -9.31 -6.70
CA THR A 109 -7.97 -9.87 -8.02
C THR A 109 -7.39 -9.06 -9.19
N GLY A 110 -6.54 -8.06 -8.89
CA GLY A 110 -5.88 -7.26 -9.92
C GLY A 110 -4.98 -8.10 -10.84
N THR A 111 -4.66 -7.53 -12.00
CA THR A 111 -3.96 -8.23 -13.08
C THR A 111 -2.65 -7.54 -13.45
N GLU A 112 -2.09 -6.73 -12.55
CA GLU A 112 -0.88 -5.96 -12.78
C GLU A 112 0.28 -6.86 -13.21
N THR A 113 0.95 -6.41 -14.27
CA THR A 113 2.19 -7.00 -14.77
C THR A 113 3.22 -5.91 -14.99
N VAL A 114 4.49 -6.27 -14.82
CA VAL A 114 5.65 -5.39 -15.00
C VAL A 114 6.48 -5.89 -16.18
N ASP A 115 7.01 -4.96 -16.97
CA ASP A 115 7.96 -5.28 -18.02
C ASP A 115 9.33 -5.63 -17.41
N ALA A 116 9.97 -6.70 -17.90
CA ALA A 116 11.24 -7.17 -17.35
C ALA A 116 12.37 -6.11 -17.40
N SER A 117 12.27 -5.11 -18.29
CA SER A 117 13.23 -3.99 -18.37
C SER A 117 13.23 -3.12 -17.11
N VAL A 118 12.13 -3.06 -16.36
CA VAL A 118 12.05 -2.33 -15.08
C VAL A 118 13.06 -2.89 -14.07
N PHE A 119 13.30 -4.21 -14.10
CA PHE A 119 14.27 -4.87 -13.20
C PHE A 119 15.74 -4.69 -13.62
N ALA A 120 16.00 -4.04 -14.76
CA ALA A 120 17.36 -3.68 -15.18
C ALA A 120 17.90 -2.44 -14.43
N VAL A 121 17.02 -1.65 -13.80
CA VAL A 121 17.40 -0.49 -12.99
C VAL A 121 18.19 -0.95 -11.76
N THR A 122 19.23 -0.18 -11.40
CA THR A 122 20.12 -0.42 -10.26
C THR A 122 20.32 0.86 -9.45
N GLY A 123 20.91 0.76 -8.26
CA GLY A 123 21.07 1.92 -7.37
C GLY A 123 19.82 2.11 -6.49
N PRO A 124 19.59 3.32 -5.93
CA PRO A 124 18.43 3.59 -5.06
C PRO A 124 17.08 3.19 -5.67
N ASP A 125 16.92 3.38 -6.97
CA ASP A 125 15.65 3.13 -7.68
C ASP A 125 15.47 1.65 -8.10
N ALA A 126 16.39 0.75 -7.71
CA ALA A 126 16.26 -0.66 -8.06
C ALA A 126 15.04 -1.28 -7.37
N ILE A 127 14.27 -2.08 -8.08
CA ILE A 127 13.11 -2.76 -7.47
C ILE A 127 13.58 -3.81 -6.47
N VAL A 128 13.03 -3.75 -5.26
CA VAL A 128 13.20 -4.76 -4.21
C VAL A 128 12.13 -5.83 -4.36
N ASP A 129 10.86 -5.43 -4.51
CA ASP A 129 9.73 -6.34 -4.51
C ASP A 129 8.38 -5.72 -4.91
N TRP A 130 7.32 -6.55 -4.93
CA TRP A 130 5.93 -6.12 -4.94
C TRP A 130 5.42 -5.72 -3.54
N VAL A 131 4.51 -4.73 -3.50
CA VAL A 131 3.66 -4.35 -2.36
C VAL A 131 2.20 -4.24 -2.82
N LEU A 132 1.24 -4.43 -1.92
CA LEU A 132 -0.17 -4.14 -2.17
C LEU A 132 -0.55 -2.88 -1.39
N VAL A 133 -1.06 -1.87 -2.08
CA VAL A 133 -1.53 -0.63 -1.47
C VAL A 133 -3.05 -0.60 -1.52
N GLU A 134 -3.68 -0.25 -0.40
CA GLU A 134 -5.14 -0.25 -0.26
C GLU A 134 -5.61 1.14 0.22
N LEU A 135 -6.73 1.59 -0.34
CA LEU A 135 -7.49 2.74 0.13
C LEU A 135 -8.74 2.23 0.83
N HIS A 136 -8.89 2.57 2.12
CA HIS A 136 -10.03 2.16 2.93
C HIS A 136 -10.98 3.34 3.16
N ASP A 137 -12.25 3.04 3.43
CA ASP A 137 -13.28 4.03 3.73
C ASP A 137 -12.89 4.90 4.93
N ALA A 138 -13.06 6.22 4.81
CA ALA A 138 -12.72 7.17 5.88
C ALA A 138 -13.51 6.97 7.18
N ASN A 139 -14.71 6.40 7.09
CA ASN A 139 -15.61 6.18 8.23
C ASN A 139 -15.50 4.76 8.79
N ASP A 140 -15.02 3.80 7.99
CA ASP A 140 -14.80 2.42 8.42
C ASP A 140 -13.48 1.86 7.83
N PRO A 141 -12.39 1.84 8.62
CA PRO A 141 -11.09 1.37 8.14
C PRO A 141 -11.05 -0.14 7.83
N THR A 142 -12.09 -0.92 8.17
CA THR A 142 -12.19 -2.34 7.76
C THR A 142 -12.62 -2.50 6.31
N VAL A 143 -13.23 -1.47 5.71
CA VAL A 143 -13.78 -1.53 4.36
C VAL A 143 -12.75 -1.04 3.36
N VAL A 144 -12.21 -1.96 2.57
CA VAL A 144 -11.32 -1.64 1.44
C VAL A 144 -12.15 -1.21 0.23
N LEU A 145 -11.90 -0.01 -0.28
CA LEU A 145 -12.59 0.57 -1.44
C LEU A 145 -11.78 0.38 -2.72
N HIS A 146 -10.47 0.57 -2.65
CA HIS A 146 -9.55 0.41 -3.78
C HIS A 146 -8.29 -0.34 -3.36
N GLN A 147 -7.73 -1.12 -4.29
CA GLN A 147 -6.48 -1.86 -4.09
C GLN A 147 -5.65 -1.76 -5.36
N ARG A 148 -4.33 -1.68 -5.23
CA ARG A 148 -3.40 -1.69 -6.36
C ARG A 148 -2.08 -2.37 -5.96
N ALA A 149 -1.67 -3.37 -6.73
CA ALA A 149 -0.33 -3.93 -6.62
C ALA A 149 0.69 -2.98 -7.26
N ALA A 150 1.81 -2.77 -6.57
CA ALA A 150 2.85 -1.83 -6.92
C ALA A 150 4.23 -2.39 -6.61
N LEU A 151 5.28 -1.66 -6.97
CA LEU A 151 6.67 -2.03 -6.76
C LEU A 151 7.29 -1.13 -5.69
N VAL A 152 8.14 -1.69 -4.84
CA VAL A 152 8.94 -0.92 -3.87
C VAL A 152 10.41 -0.89 -4.28
N GLN A 153 10.99 0.31 -4.31
CA GLN A 153 12.39 0.57 -4.66
C GLN A 153 13.32 0.51 -3.43
N ARG A 154 14.63 0.43 -3.63
CA ARG A 154 15.60 0.27 -2.53
C ARG A 154 15.61 1.43 -1.54
N ASP A 155 15.25 2.62 -1.96
CA ASP A 155 15.12 3.81 -1.10
C ASP A 155 13.70 4.03 -0.54
N GLY A 156 12.85 3.02 -0.73
CA GLY A 156 11.53 2.92 -0.13
C GLY A 156 10.40 3.55 -0.95
N ASP A 157 10.70 4.20 -2.08
CA ASP A 157 9.67 4.69 -2.99
C ASP A 157 8.76 3.55 -3.48
N ILE A 158 7.46 3.73 -3.35
CA ILE A 158 6.45 2.85 -3.92
C ILE A 158 6.01 3.46 -5.25
N VAL A 159 6.24 2.71 -6.33
CA VAL A 159 6.02 3.14 -7.71
C VAL A 159 5.09 2.17 -8.45
N ASP A 160 4.45 2.66 -9.49
CA ASP A 160 3.62 1.84 -10.37
C ASP A 160 4.47 0.83 -11.19
N VAL A 161 3.83 0.01 -12.01
CA VAL A 161 4.46 -1.07 -12.79
C VAL A 161 5.43 -0.58 -13.86
N ASP A 162 5.51 0.73 -14.12
CA ASP A 162 6.55 1.34 -14.96
C ASP A 162 7.88 1.56 -14.21
N GLY A 163 7.87 1.37 -12.88
CA GLY A 163 9.02 1.52 -12.01
C GLY A 163 9.38 2.96 -11.66
N VAL A 164 8.55 3.95 -11.99
CA VAL A 164 8.86 5.38 -11.78
C VAL A 164 7.67 6.20 -11.31
N SER A 165 6.48 5.97 -11.86
CA SER A 165 5.31 6.82 -11.61
C SER A 165 4.73 6.60 -10.21
N PRO A 166 4.13 7.63 -9.60
CA PRO A 166 3.26 7.47 -8.44
C PRO A 166 2.10 6.50 -8.74
N LEU A 167 1.54 5.91 -7.69
CA LEU A 167 0.38 5.03 -7.83
C LEU A 167 -0.83 5.83 -8.25
N THR A 168 -1.67 5.22 -9.08
CA THR A 168 -2.93 5.80 -9.54
C THR A 168 -4.07 4.81 -9.30
N PHE A 169 -5.05 5.20 -8.50
CA PHE A 169 -6.26 4.43 -8.23
C PHE A 169 -7.40 4.96 -9.11
N ALA A 170 -7.65 4.23 -10.19
CA ALA A 170 -8.60 4.65 -11.20
C ALA A 170 -10.02 4.82 -10.63
N GLY A 171 -10.61 6.00 -10.82
CA GLY A 171 -11.97 6.31 -10.37
C GLY A 171 -12.18 6.37 -8.86
N ALA A 172 -11.10 6.45 -8.06
CA ALA A 172 -11.20 6.62 -6.61
C ALA A 172 -11.67 8.02 -6.19
N GLY A 173 -11.51 9.02 -7.06
CA GLY A 173 -11.92 10.40 -6.82
C GLY A 173 -10.99 11.17 -5.90
N THR A 174 -11.42 12.38 -5.58
CA THR A 174 -10.89 13.14 -4.44
C THR A 174 -11.65 12.75 -3.17
N GLY A 175 -11.04 12.93 -2.01
CA GLY A 175 -11.68 12.57 -0.73
C GLY A 175 -10.73 11.95 0.28
N ASP A 176 -11.29 11.59 1.42
CA ASP A 176 -10.55 11.05 2.55
C ASP A 176 -10.48 9.52 2.47
N PHE A 177 -9.30 8.95 2.64
CA PHE A 177 -9.10 7.49 2.71
C PHE A 177 -8.07 7.16 3.78
N TYR A 178 -8.22 6.03 4.48
CA TYR A 178 -7.04 5.45 5.10
C TYR A 178 -6.18 4.82 4.01
N VAL A 179 -4.86 5.03 4.09
CA VAL A 179 -3.90 4.42 3.17
C VAL A 179 -3.20 3.29 3.91
N SER A 180 -3.20 2.10 3.34
CA SER A 180 -2.45 0.96 3.87
C SER A 180 -1.47 0.39 2.86
N VAL A 181 -0.38 -0.17 3.36
CA VAL A 181 0.64 -0.87 2.57
C VAL A 181 0.85 -2.25 3.19
N ARG A 182 0.63 -3.28 2.39
CA ARG A 182 0.74 -4.69 2.76
C ARG A 182 1.80 -5.38 1.92
N HIS A 183 2.44 -6.39 2.49
CA HIS A 183 3.51 -7.14 1.83
C HIS A 183 3.39 -8.63 2.16
N ARG A 184 3.85 -9.51 1.26
CA ARG A 184 3.63 -10.97 1.35
C ARG A 184 4.20 -11.63 2.61
N ASN A 185 5.21 -11.01 3.25
CA ASN A 185 5.91 -11.60 4.38
C ASN A 185 6.30 -10.61 5.49
N HIS A 186 5.70 -9.42 5.46
CA HIS A 186 5.80 -8.43 6.54
C HIS A 186 4.41 -8.13 7.10
N LEU A 187 4.34 -7.60 8.32
CA LEU A 187 3.10 -7.00 8.81
C LEU A 187 2.91 -5.64 8.12
N GLY A 188 1.73 -5.42 7.55
CA GLY A 188 1.37 -4.17 6.90
C GLY A 188 1.21 -3.01 7.87
N VAL A 189 1.13 -1.82 7.29
CA VAL A 189 0.93 -0.55 8.01
C VAL A 189 -0.22 0.23 7.38
N MET A 190 -0.92 1.01 8.19
CA MET A 190 -1.98 1.92 7.77
C MET A 190 -1.80 3.28 8.45
N THR A 191 -2.22 4.37 7.81
CA THR A 191 -2.30 5.70 8.44
C THR A 191 -3.19 5.67 9.69
N GLU A 192 -2.86 6.44 10.73
CA GLU A 192 -3.69 6.51 11.96
C GLU A 192 -5.10 7.07 11.69
N ALA A 193 -5.19 8.00 10.75
CA ALA A 193 -6.41 8.69 10.35
C ALA A 193 -6.53 8.70 8.82
N PRO A 194 -7.73 8.98 8.27
CA PRO A 194 -7.88 9.23 6.85
C PRO A 194 -7.02 10.41 6.40
N VAL A 195 -6.50 10.33 5.19
CA VAL A 195 -5.75 11.39 4.53
C VAL A 195 -6.49 11.85 3.27
N THR A 196 -6.48 13.15 3.01
CA THR A 196 -7.27 13.77 1.94
C THR A 196 -6.51 13.73 0.61
N PHE A 197 -7.08 13.04 -0.37
CA PHE A 197 -6.66 13.05 -1.77
C PHE A 197 -7.31 14.22 -2.51
N GLY A 198 -6.51 14.90 -3.33
CA GLY A 198 -6.95 15.95 -4.24
C GLY A 198 -6.46 15.69 -5.66
N VAL A 199 -6.37 16.74 -6.47
CA VAL A 199 -5.96 16.66 -7.88
C VAL A 199 -4.44 16.51 -8.09
N THR A 200 -3.64 16.55 -7.02
CA THR A 200 -2.19 16.32 -7.06
C THR A 200 -1.83 15.07 -6.27
N PRO A 201 -0.74 14.36 -6.62
CA PRO A 201 -0.28 13.20 -5.87
C PRO A 201 -0.11 13.50 -4.38
N LEU A 202 -0.79 12.73 -3.54
CA LEU A 202 -0.66 12.81 -2.09
C LEU A 202 0.61 12.09 -1.63
N ALA A 203 1.38 12.70 -0.73
CA ALA A 203 2.56 12.06 -0.15
C ALA A 203 2.24 11.36 1.17
N VAL A 204 2.58 10.07 1.30
CA VAL A 204 2.48 9.32 2.56
C VAL A 204 3.78 8.54 2.81
N ASP A 205 4.53 8.93 3.84
CA ASP A 205 5.84 8.35 4.10
C ASP A 205 5.85 7.53 5.41
N PHE A 206 5.69 6.21 5.31
CA PHE A 206 5.73 5.30 6.47
C PHE A 206 7.14 5.05 6.99
N THR A 207 8.19 5.60 6.37
CA THR A 207 9.57 5.47 6.86
C THR A 207 9.89 6.44 7.98
N GLN A 208 9.04 7.47 8.16
CA GLN A 208 9.24 8.55 9.11
C GLN A 208 8.44 8.35 10.40
N ALA A 209 9.04 8.73 11.53
CA ALA A 209 8.35 8.71 12.82
C ALA A 209 7.17 9.70 12.89
N SER A 210 7.18 10.74 12.06
CA SER A 210 6.15 11.77 11.98
C SER A 210 4.86 11.31 11.33
N THR A 211 4.85 10.18 10.63
CA THR A 211 3.65 9.59 10.03
C THR A 211 2.98 8.70 11.09
N PRO A 212 1.83 9.11 11.64
CA PRO A 212 1.15 8.31 12.65
C PRO A 212 0.52 7.09 11.99
N THR A 213 0.58 5.95 12.69
CA THR A 213 0.11 4.66 12.17
C THR A 213 -1.07 4.15 12.98
N TYR A 214 -2.01 3.48 12.30
CA TYR A 214 -3.16 2.87 12.94
C TYR A 214 -2.75 1.93 14.07
N GLN A 215 -3.54 1.94 15.14
CA GLN A 215 -3.39 1.04 16.29
C GLN A 215 -4.74 0.36 16.54
N LEU A 216 -4.73 -0.99 16.54
CA LEU A 216 -5.94 -1.73 16.89
C LEU A 216 -6.39 -1.42 18.31
N SER A 217 -7.69 -1.55 18.56
CA SER A 217 -8.24 -1.47 19.91
C SER A 217 -8.09 -2.79 20.66
N GLY A 218 -8.03 -2.72 21.99
CA GLY A 218 -8.06 -3.91 22.85
C GLY A 218 -6.72 -4.64 23.00
N SER A 219 -6.76 -5.95 23.24
CA SER A 219 -5.58 -6.74 23.63
C SER A 219 -4.60 -7.03 22.50
N THR A 220 -5.01 -6.84 21.24
CA THR A 220 -4.17 -7.00 20.03
C THR A 220 -3.60 -5.67 19.54
N GLY A 221 -3.99 -4.56 20.19
CA GLY A 221 -3.51 -3.21 19.90
C GLY A 221 -2.09 -2.97 20.36
N SER A 222 -1.30 -2.32 19.50
CA SER A 222 0.07 -1.93 19.79
C SER A 222 0.43 -0.61 19.10
N ALA A 223 1.17 0.25 19.81
CA ALA A 223 1.76 1.46 19.24
C ALA A 223 2.96 1.17 18.30
N TYR A 224 3.33 -0.10 18.14
CA TYR A 224 4.47 -0.56 17.36
C TYR A 224 4.02 -1.25 16.07
N ALA A 225 3.15 -0.61 15.29
CA ALA A 225 2.72 -1.09 13.97
C ALA A 225 3.89 -1.35 13.02
N GLN A 226 5.00 -0.63 13.22
CA GLN A 226 6.27 -0.78 12.51
C GLN A 226 7.43 -0.91 13.50
N GLN A 227 8.53 -1.48 13.03
CA GLN A 227 9.78 -1.50 13.78
C GLN A 227 10.48 -0.16 13.62
N SER A 228 10.87 0.47 14.74
CA SER A 228 11.71 1.67 14.74
C SER A 228 13.18 1.28 14.94
N LEU A 229 14.03 1.67 14.00
CA LEU A 229 15.46 1.42 14.05
C LEU A 229 16.20 2.53 14.82
N LEU A 230 17.49 2.32 15.09
CA LEU A 230 18.32 3.28 15.84
C LEU A 230 18.47 4.63 15.10
N SER A 231 18.39 4.61 13.77
CA SER A 231 18.37 5.79 12.90
C SER A 231 17.05 6.57 12.94
N THR A 232 16.07 6.13 13.73
CA THR A 232 14.66 6.60 13.74
C THR A 232 13.84 6.26 12.50
N THR A 233 14.47 5.65 11.49
CA THR A 233 13.78 5.06 10.34
C THR A 233 12.84 3.95 10.80
N ARG A 234 11.63 3.96 10.23
CA ARG A 234 10.65 2.89 10.43
C ARG A 234 10.65 1.92 9.26
N VAL A 235 10.51 0.64 9.59
CA VAL A 235 10.40 -0.47 8.63
C VAL A 235 9.23 -1.36 9.01
N LEU A 236 8.62 -2.04 8.03
CA LEU A 236 7.63 -3.07 8.32
C LEU A 236 8.28 -4.22 9.08
N TRP A 237 7.54 -4.82 10.02
CA TRP A 237 8.03 -5.98 10.76
C TRP A 237 8.16 -7.19 9.83
N PRO A 238 9.36 -7.79 9.68
CA PRO A 238 9.54 -9.00 8.89
C PRO A 238 9.13 -10.25 9.67
N GLY A 239 8.78 -11.32 8.95
CA GLY A 239 8.54 -12.64 9.54
C GLY A 239 7.10 -13.11 9.56
N ASN A 240 6.20 -12.45 8.82
CA ASN A 240 4.81 -12.89 8.60
C ASN A 240 4.76 -13.96 7.49
N MET A 241 5.36 -15.11 7.74
CA MET A 241 5.65 -16.13 6.73
C MET A 241 4.53 -17.13 6.53
N ALA A 242 3.59 -17.31 7.45
CA ALA A 242 2.65 -18.44 7.40
C ALA A 242 1.40 -18.19 6.53
N ASN A 243 1.13 -19.08 5.57
CA ASN A 243 -0.05 -19.05 4.69
C ASN A 243 -1.28 -19.80 5.23
N THR A 244 -1.45 -19.88 6.55
CA THR A 244 -2.64 -20.53 7.10
C THR A 244 -3.76 -19.51 7.30
N ALA A 245 -5.01 -19.97 7.20
CA ALA A 245 -6.23 -19.16 7.23
C ALA A 245 -6.43 -18.24 8.47
N ASN A 246 -5.44 -18.15 9.36
CA ASN A 246 -5.48 -17.33 10.57
C ASN A 246 -4.14 -16.65 10.90
N THR A 247 -3.11 -16.67 10.04
CA THR A 247 -1.76 -16.17 10.42
C THR A 247 -1.21 -15.03 9.58
N GLY A 248 -1.80 -14.69 8.43
CA GLY A 248 -1.32 -13.59 7.57
C GLY A 248 -1.39 -12.18 8.17
N ASP A 249 -1.81 -12.05 9.43
CA ASP A 249 -1.93 -10.82 10.21
C ASP A 249 -1.15 -10.84 11.52
N ARG A 250 -0.20 -11.77 11.68
CA ARG A 250 0.57 -11.88 12.91
C ARG A 250 1.91 -12.54 12.68
N ILE A 251 2.83 -12.32 13.62
CA ILE A 251 4.11 -13.01 13.70
C ILE A 251 4.11 -13.86 14.96
N ILE A 252 4.37 -15.16 14.79
CA ILE A 252 4.44 -16.17 15.83
C ILE A 252 5.74 -16.95 15.67
N TYR A 253 6.62 -16.85 16.67
CA TYR A 253 7.84 -17.66 16.72
C TYR A 253 7.59 -19.07 17.29
N GLN A 254 6.86 -19.16 18.40
CA GLN A 254 6.55 -20.43 19.06
C GLN A 254 5.07 -20.54 19.42
N GLY A 255 4.39 -21.58 18.94
CA GLY A 255 2.97 -21.80 19.20
C GLY A 255 2.30 -22.51 18.03
N ALA A 256 0.97 -22.61 18.08
CA ALA A 256 0.20 -23.11 16.95
C ALA A 256 0.23 -22.09 15.81
N GLY A 257 0.55 -22.54 14.59
CA GLY A 257 0.65 -21.66 13.41
C GLY A 257 1.88 -20.76 13.46
N ALA A 258 3.01 -21.25 13.99
CA ALA A 258 4.24 -20.49 14.02
C ALA A 258 4.79 -20.25 12.61
N ASP A 259 5.23 -19.03 12.32
CA ASP A 259 5.74 -18.63 11.00
C ASP A 259 6.95 -19.45 10.56
N VAL A 260 7.77 -19.87 11.51
CA VAL A 260 8.94 -20.73 11.27
C VAL A 260 8.58 -22.10 10.67
N GLU A 261 7.33 -22.55 10.82
CA GLU A 261 6.84 -23.79 10.21
C GLU A 261 6.81 -23.70 8.68
N GLU A 262 6.55 -22.52 8.11
CA GLU A 262 6.55 -22.33 6.66
C GLU A 262 7.94 -22.58 6.07
N ALA A 263 8.99 -22.01 6.68
CA ALA A 263 10.37 -22.25 6.26
C ALA A 263 10.77 -23.72 6.47
N TYR A 264 10.35 -24.34 7.57
CA TYR A 264 10.57 -25.76 7.84
C TYR A 264 9.99 -26.65 6.76
N PHE A 265 8.69 -26.52 6.47
CA PHE A 265 8.04 -27.36 5.46
C PHE A 265 8.59 -27.08 4.06
N LYS A 266 8.88 -25.82 3.74
CA LYS A 266 9.48 -25.46 2.45
C LYS A 266 10.83 -26.13 2.25
N ALA A 267 11.72 -26.11 3.25
CA ALA A 267 13.04 -26.72 3.16
C ALA A 267 12.98 -28.26 3.14
N LEU A 268 12.18 -28.88 4.02
CA LEU A 268 12.13 -30.34 4.15
C LEU A 268 11.39 -31.03 3.00
N LEU A 269 10.35 -30.38 2.46
CA LEU A 269 9.52 -30.94 1.39
C LEU A 269 9.96 -30.48 -0.01
N ASP A 270 11.08 -29.75 -0.11
CA ASP A 270 11.69 -29.44 -1.39
C ASP A 270 11.98 -30.74 -2.16
N PRO A 271 11.50 -30.91 -3.40
CA PRO A 271 11.69 -32.13 -4.17
C PRO A 271 13.16 -32.54 -4.38
N ALA A 272 14.10 -31.58 -4.34
CA ALA A 272 15.53 -31.83 -4.44
C ALA A 272 16.17 -32.21 -3.09
N ASN A 273 15.50 -32.00 -1.95
CA ASN A 273 15.96 -32.39 -0.63
C ASN A 273 15.64 -33.86 -0.31
N THR A 274 16.25 -34.80 -1.04
CA THR A 274 15.93 -36.23 -0.91
C THR A 274 16.32 -36.86 0.44
N ASN A 275 17.10 -36.16 1.25
CA ASN A 275 17.57 -36.61 2.56
C ASN A 275 16.86 -35.91 3.73
N PHE A 276 15.87 -35.05 3.47
CA PHE A 276 15.13 -34.30 4.49
C PHE A 276 16.05 -33.50 5.42
N LEU A 277 17.09 -32.88 4.86
CA LEU A 277 18.05 -32.10 5.63
C LEU A 277 17.41 -30.79 6.11
N PRO A 278 17.43 -30.48 7.42
CA PRO A 278 16.84 -29.25 7.94
C PRO A 278 17.61 -27.99 7.58
N ASN A 279 18.87 -28.13 7.15
CA ASN A 279 19.71 -27.04 6.65
C ASN A 279 19.74 -26.96 5.11
N TRP A 280 18.76 -27.57 4.45
CA TRP A 280 18.57 -27.40 3.01
C TRP A 280 18.16 -25.96 2.69
N ILE A 281 18.71 -25.42 1.62
CA ILE A 281 18.47 -24.04 1.18
C ILE A 281 17.61 -24.09 -0.07
N VAL A 282 16.45 -23.44 -0.05
CA VAL A 282 15.57 -23.35 -1.22
C VAL A 282 15.74 -21.99 -1.87
N LEU A 283 16.07 -21.97 -3.17
CA LEU A 283 16.25 -20.75 -3.95
C LEU A 283 14.99 -20.45 -4.76
N GLU A 284 14.11 -19.61 -4.21
CA GLU A 284 12.84 -19.28 -4.85
C GLU A 284 12.26 -17.98 -4.28
N TYR A 285 11.40 -17.32 -5.04
CA TYR A 285 10.54 -16.27 -4.53
C TYR A 285 9.43 -16.89 -3.66
N HIS A 286 9.56 -16.75 -2.35
CA HIS A 286 8.67 -17.38 -1.40
C HIS A 286 8.34 -16.45 -0.24
N ARG A 287 7.18 -16.64 0.39
CA ARG A 287 6.80 -15.85 1.59
C ARG A 287 7.67 -16.18 2.81
N ALA A 288 8.25 -17.38 2.85
CA ALA A 288 9.15 -17.79 3.94
C ALA A 288 10.55 -17.16 3.87
N ASP A 289 10.85 -16.37 2.84
CA ASP A 289 12.11 -15.63 2.71
C ASP A 289 12.01 -14.28 3.44
N ALA A 290 11.98 -14.32 4.77
CA ALA A 290 11.74 -13.15 5.62
C ALA A 290 12.87 -12.13 5.58
N ASN A 291 14.10 -12.55 5.24
CA ASN A 291 15.24 -11.64 5.05
C ASN A 291 15.38 -11.12 3.61
N MET A 292 14.47 -11.54 2.71
CA MET A 292 14.36 -11.08 1.32
C MET A 292 15.59 -11.38 0.46
N ASP A 293 16.40 -12.37 0.83
CA ASP A 293 17.63 -12.72 0.14
C ASP A 293 17.42 -13.78 -0.96
N GLY A 294 16.19 -14.23 -1.19
CA GLY A 294 15.85 -15.25 -2.17
C GLY A 294 16.25 -16.66 -1.77
N ARG A 295 16.58 -16.90 -0.49
CA ARG A 295 16.88 -18.21 0.08
C ARG A 295 15.98 -18.45 1.27
N VAL A 296 15.12 -19.46 1.16
CA VAL A 296 14.41 -19.98 2.33
C VAL A 296 15.32 -20.94 3.09
N ILE A 297 15.66 -20.58 4.33
CA ILE A 297 16.55 -21.33 5.21
C ILE A 297 15.85 -21.54 6.56
N TYR A 298 15.53 -22.79 6.88
CA TYR A 298 14.98 -23.13 8.20
C TYR A 298 16.06 -23.18 9.29
N GLN A 299 17.17 -23.89 9.04
CA GLN A 299 18.27 -24.06 9.98
C GLN A 299 19.62 -23.74 9.33
N GLY A 300 20.38 -22.81 9.89
CA GLY A 300 21.70 -22.45 9.38
C GLY A 300 22.05 -21.00 9.69
N ALA A 301 23.14 -20.51 9.09
CA ALA A 301 23.43 -19.08 9.14
C ALA A 301 22.43 -18.32 8.28
N ASN A 302 22.00 -17.15 8.76
CA ASN A 302 21.01 -16.28 8.12
C ASN A 302 19.67 -16.99 7.87
N SER A 303 19.21 -17.78 8.85
CA SER A 303 17.93 -18.48 8.70
C SER A 303 16.75 -17.51 8.80
N ASP A 304 15.68 -17.77 8.06
CA ASP A 304 14.43 -16.99 8.18
C ASP A 304 13.78 -17.20 9.55
N SER A 305 14.06 -18.34 10.18
CA SER A 305 13.69 -18.60 11.57
C SER A 305 14.30 -17.60 12.55
N ASP A 306 15.53 -17.14 12.30
CA ASP A 306 16.18 -16.12 13.13
C ASP A 306 15.45 -14.78 13.02
N VAL A 307 14.95 -14.43 11.82
CA VAL A 307 14.20 -13.19 11.59
C VAL A 307 12.94 -13.18 12.44
N VAL A 308 12.14 -14.25 12.40
CA VAL A 308 10.94 -14.39 13.24
C VAL A 308 11.29 -14.36 14.73
N PHE A 309 12.34 -15.08 15.13
CA PHE A 309 12.81 -15.10 16.51
C PHE A 309 13.13 -13.69 17.03
N PHE A 310 13.90 -12.92 16.26
CA PHE A 310 14.29 -11.56 16.65
C PHE A 310 13.12 -10.58 16.59
N SER A 311 12.24 -10.67 15.59
CA SER A 311 11.00 -9.87 15.53
C SER A 311 10.19 -10.04 16.82
N VAL A 312 9.92 -11.29 17.23
CA VAL A 312 9.14 -11.59 18.45
C VAL A 312 9.90 -11.24 19.73
N SER A 313 11.18 -11.60 19.83
CA SER A 313 11.96 -11.43 21.05
C SER A 313 12.31 -9.97 21.34
N LEU A 314 12.49 -9.16 20.29
CA LEU A 314 12.85 -7.74 20.40
C LEU A 314 11.63 -6.83 20.22
N PHE A 315 10.44 -7.38 20.05
CA PHE A 315 9.22 -6.58 19.98
C PHE A 315 9.07 -5.76 21.26
N PRO A 316 8.92 -4.41 21.19
CA PRO A 316 8.86 -3.59 22.40
C PRO A 316 7.68 -3.92 23.33
N GLY A 317 6.58 -4.47 22.80
CA GLY A 317 5.46 -4.97 23.59
C GLY A 317 5.73 -6.30 24.33
N ASN A 318 6.80 -7.03 23.98
CA ASN A 318 7.20 -8.29 24.59
C ASN A 318 8.24 -8.09 25.71
N GLY A 319 7.91 -7.29 26.72
CA GLY A 319 8.84 -6.97 27.82
C GLY A 319 9.30 -8.17 28.65
N GLY A 320 8.64 -9.33 28.51
CA GLY A 320 9.00 -10.59 29.16
C GLY A 320 9.89 -11.52 28.32
N PHE A 321 10.24 -11.14 27.09
CA PHE A 321 10.99 -11.99 26.14
C PHE A 321 10.35 -13.37 25.94
N LEU A 322 9.01 -13.40 25.91
CA LEU A 322 8.26 -14.64 25.77
C LEU A 322 8.37 -15.13 24.33
N PRO A 323 8.87 -16.35 24.08
CA PRO A 323 9.01 -16.88 22.72
C PRO A 323 7.66 -17.17 22.05
N ASN A 324 6.60 -17.29 22.85
CA ASN A 324 5.23 -17.47 22.39
C ASN A 324 4.41 -16.16 22.37
N TYR A 325 5.07 -15.00 22.45
CA TYR A 325 4.41 -13.73 22.22
C TYR A 325 3.95 -13.63 20.77
N VAL A 326 2.76 -13.07 20.55
CA VAL A 326 2.17 -12.89 19.22
C VAL A 326 2.17 -11.41 18.91
N ILE A 327 2.83 -11.03 17.81
CA ILE A 327 2.75 -9.66 17.27
C ILE A 327 1.60 -9.65 16.28
N PHE A 328 0.66 -8.73 16.43
CA PHE A 328 -0.44 -8.57 15.48
C PHE A 328 -0.16 -7.42 14.52
N GLU A 329 -0.55 -7.60 13.26
CA GLU A 329 -0.72 -6.53 12.29
C GLU A 329 -1.69 -5.49 12.87
N GLN A 330 -1.43 -4.21 12.61
CA GLN A 330 -2.26 -3.12 13.14
C GLN A 330 -3.25 -2.57 12.13
N ILE A 331 -3.47 -3.27 11.01
CA ILE A 331 -4.52 -2.99 10.03
C ILE A 331 -5.81 -3.71 10.50
N PRO A 332 -6.96 -3.02 10.61
CA PRO A 332 -8.21 -3.64 11.00
C PRO A 332 -8.79 -4.53 9.89
N LYS A 333 -9.56 -5.54 10.29
CA LYS A 333 -10.16 -6.56 9.42
C LYS A 333 -11.65 -6.68 9.64
#